data_AF-A0A963NTU2-F1
#
_entry.id   AF-A0A963NTU2-F1
#
_cell.length_a   1.000
_cell.length_b   1.000
_cell.length_c   1.000
_cell.angle_alpha   90.00
_cell.angle_beta   90.00
_cell.angle_gamma   90.00
#
_symmetry.space_group_name_H-M   'P 1'
#
loop_
_entity.id
_entity.type
_entity.pdbx_description
1 polymer ?
#
loop_
_entity_poly.entity_id
_entity_poly.type
_entity_poly.pdbx_seq_one_letter_code
_entity_poly.pdbx_strand_id
1 'polypeptide(L)' 'MPRMTAEPTPGLPGLAEFPAGLFADEARCPRCAWCQATPLYRHYHDHEWGFPVADDRRLFEKICLEGFQSGLSWLTILR' A
#
# COMPACT_ATOMS: atom_id res chain seq x y z
N MET A 1 -23.25 -23.47 5.88
CA MET A 1 -23.57 -22.36 4.97
C MET A 1 -22.53 -22.38 3.85
N PRO A 2 -22.91 -22.70 2.60
CA PRO A 2 -21.96 -22.69 1.49
C PRO A 2 -21.57 -21.23 1.22
N ARG A 3 -20.26 -20.98 1.13
CA ARG A 3 -19.68 -19.67 0.82
C ARG A 3 -20.07 -19.33 -0.63
N MET A 4 -20.96 -18.35 -0.82
CA MET A 4 -21.27 -17.81 -2.14
C MET A 4 -19.97 -17.21 -2.71
N THR A 5 -19.35 -17.91 -3.66
CA THR A 5 -18.32 -17.33 -4.52
C THR A 5 -19.03 -16.36 -5.45
N ALA A 6 -18.82 -15.06 -5.26
CA ALA A 6 -19.26 -14.07 -6.24
C ALA A 6 -18.53 -14.36 -7.55
N GLU A 7 -19.29 -14.58 -8.62
CA GLU A 7 -18.72 -14.69 -9.97
C GLU A 7 -18.10 -13.34 -10.35
N PRO A 8 -16.92 -13.31 -10.98
CA PRO A 8 -16.33 -12.07 -11.43
C PRO A 8 -17.22 -11.46 -12.52
N THR A 9 -17.76 -10.27 -12.27
CA THR A 9 -18.43 -9.46 -13.29
C THR A 9 -17.49 -9.30 -14.49
N PRO A 10 -17.92 -9.57 -15.72
CA PRO A 10 -17.06 -9.40 -16.89
C PRO A 10 -16.68 -7.92 -17.01
N GLY A 11 -15.40 -7.63 -16.83
CA GLY A 11 -14.82 -6.30 -16.97
C GLY A 11 -15.02 -5.77 -18.39
N LEU A 12 -15.33 -4.48 -18.49
CA LEU A 12 -15.43 -3.77 -19.77
C LEU A 12 -14.08 -3.86 -20.52
N PRO A 13 -14.07 -4.18 -21.82
CA PRO A 13 -12.83 -4.32 -22.57
C PRO A 13 -12.15 -2.94 -22.71
N GLY A 14 -10.94 -2.80 -22.16
CA GLY A 14 -10.08 -1.61 -22.36
C GLY A 14 -9.49 -0.98 -21.11
N LEU A 15 -9.87 -1.42 -19.91
CA LEU A 15 -9.15 -1.09 -18.68
C LEU A 15 -8.13 -2.21 -18.46
N ALA A 16 -6.83 -1.87 -18.41
CA ALA A 16 -5.83 -2.84 -18.00
C ALA A 16 -6.21 -3.37 -16.61
N GLU A 17 -6.59 -4.65 -16.52
CA GLU A 17 -6.79 -5.30 -15.23
C GLU A 17 -5.44 -5.39 -14.54
N PHE A 18 -5.32 -4.72 -13.40
CA PHE A 18 -4.13 -4.86 -12.57
C PHE A 18 -4.17 -6.19 -11.81
N PRO A 19 -3.01 -6.83 -11.60
CA PRO A 19 -2.91 -7.98 -10.72
C PRO A 19 -3.57 -7.72 -9.36
N ALA A 20 -4.09 -8.77 -8.73
CA ALA A 20 -4.65 -8.69 -7.39
C ALA A 20 -3.66 -8.00 -6.43
N GLY A 21 -4.13 -7.00 -5.70
CA GLY A 21 -3.31 -6.21 -4.77
C GLY A 21 -2.66 -4.96 -5.39
N LEU A 22 -2.91 -4.67 -6.66
CA LEU A 22 -2.50 -3.42 -7.31
C LEU A 22 -3.72 -2.57 -7.71
N PHE A 23 -3.57 -1.25 -7.68
CA PHE A 23 -4.54 -0.29 -8.23
C PHE A 23 -3.82 0.78 -9.06
N ALA A 24 -4.55 1.45 -9.95
CA ALA A 24 -4.07 2.64 -10.66
C ALA A 24 -4.69 3.91 -10.08
N ASP A 25 -3.86 4.95 -9.93
CA ASP A 25 -4.31 6.30 -9.64
C ASP A 25 -4.72 7.05 -10.93
N GLU A 26 -4.96 8.35 -10.80
CA GLU A 26 -5.32 9.24 -11.90
C GLU A 26 -4.25 9.29 -13.01
N ALA A 27 -2.98 9.07 -12.65
CA ALA A 27 -1.86 8.98 -13.59
C ALA A 27 -1.74 7.60 -14.27
N ARG A 28 -2.66 6.66 -13.96
CA ARG A 28 -2.59 5.24 -14.36
C ARG A 28 -1.29 4.55 -13.95
N CYS A 29 -0.68 5.00 -12.85
CA CYS A 29 0.52 4.37 -12.31
C CYS A 29 0.12 3.26 -11.32
N PRO A 30 0.51 1.99 -11.57
CA PRO A 30 0.18 0.88 -10.69
C PRO A 30 0.91 1.01 -9.34
N ARG A 31 0.15 0.89 -8.25
CA ARG A 31 0.67 0.88 -6.87
C ARG A 31 0.03 -0.20 -6.03
N CYS A 32 0.66 -0.54 -4.91
CA CYS A 32 0.09 -1.48 -3.96
C CYS A 32 -1.22 -0.95 -3.36
N ALA A 33 -2.26 -1.77 -3.33
CA ALA A 33 -3.59 -1.42 -2.85
C ALA A 33 -3.60 -0.83 -1.42
N TRP A 34 -2.65 -1.21 -0.58
CA TRP A 34 -2.56 -0.73 0.80
C TRP A 34 -2.26 0.78 0.90
N CYS A 35 -1.68 1.41 -0.12
CA CYS A 35 -1.39 2.85 -0.08
C CYS A 35 -2.54 3.73 -0.60
N GLN A 36 -3.66 3.14 -1.05
CA GLN A 36 -4.79 3.86 -1.66
C GLN A 36 -5.51 4.82 -0.70
N ALA A 37 -5.38 4.61 0.62
CA ALA A 37 -6.21 5.28 1.62
C ALA A 37 -6.02 6.80 1.69
N THR A 38 -4.79 7.32 1.56
CA THR A 38 -4.51 8.75 1.69
C THR A 38 -3.34 9.21 0.80
N PRO A 39 -3.26 10.51 0.43
CA PRO A 39 -2.09 11.06 -0.25
C PRO A 39 -0.77 10.87 0.53
N LEU A 40 -0.83 10.92 1.87
CA LEU A 40 0.32 10.68 2.74
C LEU A 40 0.84 9.24 2.60
N TYR A 41 -0.06 8.26 2.59
CA TYR A 41 0.32 6.86 2.36
C TYR A 41 0.91 6.64 0.98
N ARG A 42 0.36 7.28 -0.05
CA ARG A 42 0.91 7.23 -1.41
C ARG A 42 2.31 7.83 -1.47
N HIS A 43 2.52 8.98 -0.82
CA HIS A 43 3.84 9.60 -0.75
C HIS A 43 4.86 8.69 -0.05
N TYR A 44 4.50 8.13 1.11
CA TYR A 44 5.34 7.17 1.83
C TYR A 44 5.66 5.92 0.98
N HIS A 45 4.65 5.36 0.31
CA HIS A 45 4.83 4.23 -0.61
C HIS A 45 5.82 4.57 -1.74
N ASP A 46 5.63 5.72 -2.39
CA ASP A 46 6.36 6.09 -3.61
C ASP A 46 7.81 6.50 -3.36
N HIS A 47 8.13 6.97 -2.15
CA HIS A 47 9.43 7.59 -1.86
C HIS A 47 10.23 6.93 -0.73
N GLU A 48 9.60 6.13 0.13
CA GLU A 48 10.27 5.58 1.31
C GLU A 48 10.15 4.07 1.44
N TRP A 49 8.97 3.51 1.16
CA TRP A 49 8.73 2.09 1.39
C TRP A 49 9.48 1.22 0.36
N GLY A 50 10.29 0.27 0.86
CA GLY A 50 11.06 -0.65 0.02
C GLY A 50 12.33 -0.06 -0.61
N PHE A 51 12.63 1.22 -0.38
CA PHE A 51 13.90 1.81 -0.82
C PHE A 51 15.05 1.44 0.14
N PRO A 52 16.24 1.09 -0.37
CA PRO A 52 17.39 0.78 0.48
C PRO A 52 17.79 1.93 1.40
N VAL A 53 18.06 1.62 2.67
CA VAL A 53 18.58 2.56 3.66
C VAL A 53 19.85 1.97 4.27
N ALA A 54 20.96 2.71 4.18
CA ALA A 54 22.26 2.29 4.71
C ALA A 54 22.73 3.16 5.90
N ASP A 55 21.96 4.18 6.28
CA ASP A 55 22.26 5.02 7.44
C ASP A 55 21.72 4.38 8.72
N ASP A 56 22.60 4.11 9.68
CA ASP A 56 22.27 3.41 10.92
C ASP A 56 21.21 4.12 11.75
N ARG A 57 21.23 5.46 11.78
CA ARG A 57 20.26 6.24 12.56
C ARG A 57 18.86 6.13 11.94
N ARG A 58 18.75 6.23 10.62
CA ARG A 58 17.48 6.04 9.90
C ARG A 58 16.98 4.61 9.99
N LEU A 59 17.87 3.62 9.99
CA LEU A 59 17.48 2.22 10.21
C LEU A 59 16.94 2.02 11.63
N PHE A 60 17.63 2.54 12.64
CA PHE A 60 17.17 2.48 14.02
C PHE A 60 15.81 3.17 14.20
N GLU A 61 15.64 4.37 13.64
CA GLU A 61 14.36 5.09 13.61
C GLU A 61 13.24 4.23 13.02
N LYS A 62 13.45 3.65 11.83
CA LYS A 62 12.45 2.78 11.17
C LYS A 62 12.08 1.58 12.06
N ILE A 63 13.06 0.89 12.63
CA ILE A 63 12.80 -0.27 13.51
C ILE A 63 11.99 0.14 14.75
N CYS A 64 12.30 1.28 15.37
CA CYS A 64 11.53 1.79 16.51
C CYS A 64 10.09 2.12 16.11
N LEU A 65 9.87 2.76 14.96
CA LEU A 65 8.54 3.11 14.46
C LEU A 65 7.69 1.85 14.19
N GLU A 66 8.27 0.79 13.64
CA GLU A 66 7.58 -0.51 13.47
C GLU A 66 7.15 -1.11 14.82
N GLY A 67 7.95 -0.95 15.88
CA GLY A 67 7.56 -1.39 17.23
C GLY A 67 6.34 -0.64 17.78
N PHE A 68 6.31 0.68 17.59
CA PHE A 68 5.17 1.52 18.01
C PHE A 68 3.88 1.20 17.25
N GLN A 69 3.95 0.54 16.10
CA GLN A 69 2.77 0.17 15.32
C GLN A 69 1.93 -0.95 15.95
N SER A 70 2.41 -1.64 16.99
CA SER A 70 1.71 -2.79 17.60
C SER A 70 0.24 -2.50 17.96
N GLY A 71 -0.69 -3.02 17.14
CA GLY A 71 -2.14 -2.84 17.30
C GLY A 71 -2.72 -1.55 16.71
N LEU A 72 -1.92 -0.75 16.00
CA LEU A 72 -2.31 0.50 15.35
C LEU A 72 -2.22 0.39 13.82
N SER A 73 -2.76 1.37 13.11
CA SER A 73 -2.50 1.52 11.68
C SER A 73 -1.15 2.23 11.46
N TRP A 74 -0.44 1.91 10.37
CA TRP A 74 0.79 2.66 10.03
C TRP A 74 0.52 4.15 9.75
N LEU A 75 -0.69 4.52 9.34
CA LEU A 75 -1.10 5.93 9.21
C LEU A 75 -1.08 6.68 10.54
N THR A 76 -1.31 5.98 11.65
CA THR A 76 -1.20 6.54 13.00
C THR A 76 0.25 6.88 13.32
N ILE A 77 1.21 6.12 12.80
CA ILE A 77 2.65 6.32 13.02
C ILE A 77 3.21 7.40 12.08
N LEU A 78 2.66 7.54 10.87
CA LEU A 78 3.07 8.56 9.90
C LEU A 78 2.58 9.99 10.21
N ARG A 79 1.79 10.20 11.25
CA ARG A 79 1.18 11.49 11.63
C ARG A 79 1.67 11.95 13.00
#